data_AF-A0A450Z117-F1
#
_entry.id   AF-A0A450Z117-F1
#
_cell.length_a   1.000
_cell.length_b   1.000
_cell.length_c   1.000
_cell.angle_alpha   90.00
_cell.angle_beta   90.00
_cell.angle_gamma   90.00
#
_symmetry.space_group_name_H-M   'P 1'
#
loop_
_entity.id
_entity.type
_entity.pdbx_description
1 polymer ?
#
loop_
_entity_poly.entity_id
_entity_poly.type
_entity_poly.pdbx_seq_one_letter_code
_entity_poly.pdbx_strand_id
1 'polypeptide(L)'
;MGMGGVWQLSQIPNLSKEQRKKINDISDEMRRGQWTLMGERMEHSTQLRRLYEAEPLDPKAIGETYAKIFDIKRKLIQGNIEANQKAMEVLTDEQRKQFQSWNR
;
A
#
# COMPACT_ATOMS: atom_id res chain seq x y z
N MET A 1 10.07 -3.18 11.74
CA MET A 1 10.42 -4.11 10.64
C MET A 1 9.26 -4.06 9.66
N GLY A 2 9.34 -3.57 8.43
CA GLY A 2 10.44 -3.14 7.58
C GLY A 2 9.78 -3.00 6.22
N MET A 3 9.21 -1.84 5.94
CA MET A 3 8.73 -1.51 4.60
C MET A 3 9.36 -0.18 4.25
N GLY A 4 10.61 -0.28 3.81
CA GLY A 4 11.15 0.67 2.87
C GLY A 4 10.24 0.68 1.64
N GLY A 5 9.17 1.46 1.66
CA GLY A 5 8.26 1.64 0.54
C GLY A 5 8.92 2.41 -0.61
N VAL A 6 8.17 2.59 -1.69
CA VAL A 6 8.59 3.35 -2.89
C VAL A 6 9.15 4.73 -2.52
N TRP A 7 8.68 5.31 -1.40
CA TRP A 7 9.19 6.55 -0.86
C TRP A 7 10.66 6.48 -0.41
N GLN A 8 11.13 5.39 0.20
CA GLN A 8 12.56 5.22 0.50
C GLN A 8 13.40 4.99 -0.76
N LEU A 9 12.86 4.34 -1.80
CA LEU A 9 13.55 4.15 -3.08
C LEU A 9 13.85 5.48 -3.79
N SER A 10 12.96 6.48 -3.66
CA SER A 10 13.18 7.81 -4.26
C SER A 10 14.31 8.61 -3.60
N GLN A 11 14.74 8.21 -2.40
CA GLN A 11 15.82 8.84 -1.62
C GLN A 11 17.22 8.32 -1.98
N ILE A 12 17.35 7.38 -2.92
CA ILE A 12 18.65 6.91 -3.38
C ILE A 12 19.42 8.10 -4.00
N PRO A 13 20.66 8.38 -3.55
CA PRO A 13 21.37 9.63 -3.86
C PRO A 13 21.79 9.74 -5.33
N ASN A 14 22.04 8.60 -5.99
CA ASN A 14 22.59 8.54 -7.34
C ASN A 14 21.55 8.13 -8.41
N LEU A 15 20.28 8.49 -8.22
CA LEU A 15 19.25 8.26 -9.25
C LEU A 15 19.41 9.25 -10.39
N SER A 16 19.29 8.76 -11.63
CA SER A 16 19.13 9.66 -12.78
C SER A 16 17.80 10.41 -12.69
N LYS A 17 17.70 11.54 -13.40
CA LYS A 17 16.43 12.32 -13.48
C LYS A 17 15.27 11.45 -13.99
N GLU A 18 15.55 10.58 -14.95
CA GLU A 18 14.55 9.67 -15.51
C GLU A 18 14.14 8.59 -14.50
N GLN A 19 15.09 7.98 -13.79
CA GLN A 19 14.79 6.99 -12.75
C GLN A 19 13.94 7.60 -11.64
N ARG A 20 14.31 8.79 -11.17
CA ARG A 20 13.55 9.51 -10.14
C ARG A 20 12.12 9.83 -10.60
N LYS A 21 11.95 10.26 -11.85
CA LYS A 21 10.62 10.49 -12.43
C LYS A 21 9.79 9.19 -12.43
N LYS A 22 10.34 8.09 -12.96
CA LYS A 22 9.64 6.79 -13.00
C LYS A 22 9.24 6.29 -11.60
N ILE A 23 10.13 6.40 -10.61
CA ILE A 23 9.84 6.00 -9.22
C ILE A 23 8.72 6.87 -8.62
N ASN A 24 8.73 8.18 -8.88
CA ASN A 24 7.66 9.08 -8.43
C ASN A 24 6.32 8.76 -9.10
N ASP A 25 6.32 8.48 -10.40
CA ASP A 25 5.11 8.11 -11.14
C ASP A 25 4.49 6.82 -10.57
N ILE A 26 5.31 5.81 -10.26
CA ILE A 26 4.89 4.56 -9.58
C ILE A 26 4.33 4.87 -8.19
N SER A 27 5.00 5.73 -7.42
CA SER A 27 4.54 6.14 -6.09
C SER A 27 3.19 6.83 -6.15
N ASP A 28 2.97 7.69 -7.15
CA ASP A 28 1.73 8.42 -7.33
C ASP A 28 0.57 7.52 -7.77
N GLU A 29 0.82 6.57 -8.67
CA GLU A 29 -0.16 5.55 -9.05
C GLU A 29 -0.58 4.70 -7.85
N MET A 30 0.40 4.18 -7.10
CA MET A 30 0.15 3.43 -5.87
C MET A 30 -0.67 4.26 -4.87
N ARG A 31 -0.27 5.52 -4.64
CA ARG A 31 -0.97 6.42 -3.70
C ARG A 31 -2.42 6.65 -4.11
N ARG A 32 -2.70 6.85 -5.40
CA ARG A 32 -4.08 7.00 -5.91
C ARG A 32 -4.90 5.74 -5.67
N GLY A 33 -4.37 4.56 -5.97
CA GLY A 33 -5.06 3.28 -5.71
C GLY A 33 -5.31 3.04 -4.22
N GLN A 34 -4.33 3.32 -3.37
CA GLN A 34 -4.47 3.23 -1.92
C GLN A 34 -5.53 4.20 -1.38
N TRP A 35 -5.63 5.41 -1.94
CA TRP A 35 -6.64 6.39 -1.53
C TRP A 35 -8.06 5.86 -1.74
N THR A 36 -8.35 5.30 -2.92
CA THR A 36 -9.65 4.68 -3.22
C THR A 36 -9.97 3.55 -2.24
N LEU A 37 -9.02 2.64 -2.02
CA LEU A 37 -9.18 1.52 -1.08
C LEU A 37 -9.40 1.99 0.37
N MET A 38 -8.72 3.06 0.79
CA MET A 38 -8.92 3.65 2.11
C MET A 38 -10.29 4.31 2.24
N GLY A 39 -10.80 4.93 1.18
CA GLY A 39 -12.19 5.40 1.12
C GLY A 39 -13.19 4.26 1.34
N GLU A 40 -13.06 3.16 0.60
CA GLU A 40 -13.91 1.96 0.78
C GLU A 40 -13.81 1.37 2.19
N ARG A 41 -12.61 1.35 2.77
CA ARG A 41 -12.41 0.87 4.15
C ARG A 41 -13.16 1.73 5.16
N MET A 42 -13.20 3.05 4.97
CA MET A 42 -13.91 3.98 5.85
C MET A 42 -15.43 3.78 5.77
N GLU A 43 -15.96 3.52 4.57
CA GLU A 43 -17.37 3.17 4.38
C GLU A 43 -17.72 1.87 5.13
N HIS A 44 -16.92 0.82 4.98
CA HIS A 44 -17.13 -0.42 5.73
C HIS A 44 -16.98 -0.26 7.24
N SER A 45 -16.07 0.60 7.70
CA SER A 45 -15.93 0.90 9.13
C SER A 45 -17.16 1.63 9.68
N THR A 46 -17.76 2.52 8.89
CA THR A 46 -19.02 3.19 9.22
C THR A 46 -20.19 2.20 9.27
N GLN A 47 -20.25 1.29 8.29
CA GLN A 47 -21.23 0.19 8.30
C GLN A 47 -21.08 -0.68 9.54
N LEU A 48 -19.84 -1.03 9.90
CA LEU A 48 -19.54 -1.83 11.09
C LEU A 48 -20.08 -1.18 12.36
N ARG A 49 -19.85 0.13 12.51
CA ARG A 49 -20.36 0.90 13.65
C ARG A 49 -21.89 0.82 13.73
N ARG A 50 -22.59 1.01 12.61
CA ARG A 50 -24.07 0.91 12.56
C ARG A 50 -24.57 -0.49 12.92
N LEU A 51 -23.88 -1.53 12.48
CA LEU A 51 -24.23 -2.92 12.81
C LEU A 51 -24.07 -3.23 14.30
N TYR A 52 -23.09 -2.62 14.96
CA TYR A 52 -22.90 -2.75 16.42
C TYR A 52 -23.86 -1.89 17.24
N GLU A 53 -24.42 -0.82 16.66
CA GLU A 53 -25.46 0.02 17.27
C GLU A 53 -26.87 -0.59 17.13
N ALA A 54 -27.04 -1.63 16.31
CA ALA A 54 -28.33 -2.28 16.07
C ALA A 54 -28.68 -3.30 17.16
N GLU A 55 -29.98 -3.42 17.47
CA GLU A 55 -30.52 -4.46 18.35
C GLU A 55 -31.66 -5.22 17.66
N PRO A 56 -31.59 -6.57 17.56
CA PRO A 56 -30.47 -7.43 17.95
C PRO A 56 -29.26 -7.31 17.01
N LEU A 57 -28.08 -7.69 17.49
CA LEU A 57 -26.88 -7.77 16.65
C LEU A 57 -27.03 -8.84 15.56
N ASP A 58 -26.62 -8.52 14.33
CA ASP A 58 -26.51 -9.47 13.24
C ASP A 58 -25.03 -9.95 13.12
N PRO A 59 -24.68 -11.12 13.69
CA PRO A 59 -23.31 -11.61 13.68
C PRO A 59 -22.82 -11.92 12.26
N LYS A 60 -23.72 -12.31 11.34
CA LYS A 60 -23.35 -12.63 9.96
C LYS A 60 -22.96 -11.35 9.21
N ALA A 61 -23.79 -10.31 9.30
CA ALA A 61 -23.51 -9.03 8.66
C ALA A 61 -22.21 -8.38 9.20
N ILE A 62 -21.96 -8.49 10.51
CA ILE A 62 -20.71 -8.00 11.13
C ILE A 62 -19.51 -8.76 10.57
N GLY A 63 -19.56 -10.09 10.54
CA GLY A 63 -18.49 -10.94 10.01
C GLY A 63 -18.18 -10.66 8.53
N GLU A 64 -19.20 -10.52 7.70
CA GLU A 64 -19.05 -10.16 6.28
C GLU A 64 -18.42 -8.78 6.09
N THR A 65 -18.78 -7.81 6.92
CA THR A 65 -18.21 -6.45 6.83
C THR A 65 -16.73 -6.44 7.24
N TYR A 66 -16.33 -7.22 8.25
CA TYR A 66 -14.91 -7.43 8.55
C TYR A 66 -14.16 -8.11 7.41
N ALA A 67 -14.74 -9.12 6.77
CA ALA A 67 -14.11 -9.79 5.63
C ALA A 67 -13.77 -8.81 4.50
N LYS A 68 -14.65 -7.85 4.20
CA LYS A 68 -14.38 -6.76 3.23
C LYS A 68 -13.22 -5.87 3.66
N ILE A 69 -13.16 -5.47 4.94
CA ILE A 69 -12.04 -4.68 5.49
C ILE A 69 -10.71 -5.44 5.36
N PHE A 70 -10.70 -6.74 5.64
CA PHE A 70 -9.50 -7.57 5.50
C PHE A 70 -9.09 -7.75 4.03
N ASP A 71 -10.04 -7.90 3.12
CA ASP A 71 -9.76 -7.93 1.69
C ASP A 71 -9.10 -6.63 1.20
N ILE A 72 -9.58 -5.48 1.67
CA ILE A 72 -8.94 -4.19 1.39
C ILE A 72 -7.51 -4.16 1.93
N LYS A 73 -7.29 -4.61 3.18
CA LYS A 73 -5.94 -4.69 3.74
C LYS A 73 -5.02 -5.58 2.91
N ARG A 74 -5.52 -6.71 2.41
CA ARG A 74 -4.79 -7.61 1.50
C ARG A 74 -4.40 -6.89 0.21
N LYS A 75 -5.35 -6.21 -0.44
CA LYS A 75 -5.10 -5.41 -1.66
C LYS A 75 -4.06 -4.31 -1.44
N LEU A 76 -4.12 -3.61 -0.31
CA LEU A 76 -3.12 -2.59 0.05
C LEU A 76 -1.73 -3.20 0.18
N ILE A 77 -1.59 -4.37 0.82
CA ILE A 77 -0.29 -5.06 0.96
C ILE A 77 0.23 -5.50 -0.41
N GLN A 78 -0.60 -6.13 -1.22
CA GLN A 78 -0.24 -6.57 -2.57
C GLN A 78 0.21 -5.40 -3.45
N GLY A 79 -0.56 -4.31 -3.47
CA GLY A 79 -0.21 -3.11 -4.23
C GLY A 79 1.11 -2.46 -3.79
N ASN A 80 1.42 -2.47 -2.48
CA ASN A 80 2.73 -1.99 -2.01
C ASN A 80 3.88 -2.89 -2.50
N ILE A 81 3.70 -4.22 -2.47
CA ILE A 81 4.71 -5.17 -2.94
C ILE A 81 4.96 -4.97 -4.43
N GLU A 82 3.90 -4.91 -5.23
CA GLU A 82 3.98 -4.72 -6.68
C GLU A 82 4.64 -3.37 -7.04
N ALA A 83 4.28 -2.28 -6.34
CA ALA A 83 4.89 -0.98 -6.58
C ALA A 83 6.38 -0.97 -6.22
N ASN A 84 6.78 -1.61 -5.11
CA ASN A 84 8.18 -1.76 -4.75
C ASN A 84 8.96 -2.59 -5.78
N GLN A 85 8.38 -3.69 -6.29
CA GLN A 85 8.99 -4.50 -7.34
C GLN A 85 9.22 -3.67 -8.61
N LYS A 86 8.18 -2.98 -9.10
CA LYS A 86 8.29 -2.08 -10.26
C LYS A 86 9.35 -0.98 -10.05
N ALA A 87 9.41 -0.39 -8.86
CA ALA A 87 10.40 0.65 -8.55
C ALA A 87 11.83 0.09 -8.48
N MET A 88 12.01 -1.14 -7.98
CA MET A 88 13.32 -1.82 -7.98
C MET A 88 13.79 -2.15 -9.41
N GLU A 89 12.88 -2.47 -10.33
CA GLU A 89 13.19 -2.72 -11.74
C GLU A 89 13.80 -1.50 -12.45
N VAL A 90 13.47 -0.29 -12.01
CA VAL A 90 14.02 0.97 -12.54
C VAL A 90 15.49 1.19 -12.14
N LEU A 91 15.94 0.56 -11.06
CA LEU A 91 17.30 0.71 -10.52
C LEU A 91 18.31 -0.18 -11.25
N THR A 92 19.57 0.26 -11.29
CA THR A 92 20.70 -0.58 -11.67
C THR A 92 21.04 -1.58 -10.57
N ASP A 93 21.80 -2.63 -10.89
CA ASP A 93 22.19 -3.64 -9.90
C ASP A 93 23.04 -3.06 -8.76
N GLU A 94 23.94 -2.12 -9.04
CA GLU A 94 24.67 -1.37 -8.01
C GLU A 94 23.74 -0.56 -7.10
N GLN A 95 22.76 0.14 -7.66
CA GLN A 95 21.79 0.92 -6.88
C GLN A 95 20.92 0.01 -6.01
N ARG A 96 20.52 -1.17 -6.51
CA ARG A 96 19.77 -2.18 -5.74
C ARG A 96 20.59 -2.72 -4.57
N LYS A 97 21.86 -3.07 -4.79
CA LYS A 97 22.77 -3.53 -3.74
C LYS A 97 22.98 -2.47 -2.66
N GLN A 98 23.14 -1.22 -3.06
CA GLN A 98 23.24 -0.07 -2.15
C GLN A 98 21.96 0.09 -1.32
N PHE A 99 20.78 -0.02 -1.94
CA PHE A 99 19.52 0.07 -1.21
C PHE A 99 19.33 -1.10 -0.21
N GLN A 100 19.71 -2.32 -0.59
CA GLN A 100 19.63 -3.49 0.28
C GLN A 100 20.56 -3.41 1.49
N SER A 101 21.74 -2.78 1.35
CA SER A 101 22.66 -2.60 2.47
C SER A 101 22.16 -1.55 3.48
N TRP A 102 21.34 -0.58 3.04
CA TRP A 102 20.72 0.41 3.92
C TRP A 102 19.52 -0.12 4.71
N ASN A 103 18.83 -1.13 4.17
CA ASN A 103 17.65 -1.75 4.78
C ASN A 103 17.98 -2.94 5.70
N ARG A 104 19.28 -3.27 5.88
CA ARG A 104 19.76 -4.36 6.74
C ARG A 104 20.02 -3.93 8.17
#